data_AF-A0A965E076-F1
#
_entry.id   AF-A0A965E076-F1
#
_cell.length_a   1.000
_cell.length_b   1.000
_cell.length_c   1.000
_cell.angle_alpha   90.00
_cell.angle_beta   90.00
_cell.angle_gamma   90.00
#
_symmetry.space_group_name_H-M   'P 1'
#
loop_
_entity.id
_entity.type
_entity.pdbx_description
1 polymer ?
#
loop_
_entity_poly.entity_id
_entity_poly.type
_entity_poly.pdbx_seq_one_letter_code
_entity_poly.pdbx_strand_id
1 'polypeptide(L)'
;MSRPLVIVESPAKAKTIAKLLGKDFVVEASVGHVADLPKSGLQVDVENDFAPNYEVTERGSKVIRDLKAKLKTATELYLATDEDREGEAISYHLVEYLKPKVPVKRMVFHEITRNAIDEAVRNTREIDKELVDAAEARRVLDRLFGYTLSPVLWRKINRGLSAGRVQSPAIRLVVEREQERMNFIVADYWDLAVLTATSPSFKAVLSLVNGMRVATGRDFDNKGVARDGVAVVTKERAEELTAALRGKDLVVRSLDDKPYRKSPKAPFITSSLQQEAGNKLRLSAGEVMRIAQGLYESGYITYMRTDNVGLSDEAIAAIRAEITSTFGEKFVP
;
A
#
# COMPACT_ATOMS: atom_id res chain seq x y z
N MET A 1 4.45 27.64 -34.31
CA MET A 1 5.40 28.05 -33.26
C MET A 1 5.93 26.80 -32.59
N SER A 2 7.23 26.75 -32.34
CA SER A 2 7.86 25.70 -31.52
C SER A 2 7.35 25.82 -30.08
N ARG A 3 7.00 24.69 -29.48
CA ARG A 3 6.38 24.60 -28.15
C ARG A 3 7.16 23.60 -27.29
N PRO A 4 7.20 23.75 -25.96
CA PRO A 4 7.80 22.74 -25.11
C PRO A 4 7.08 21.39 -25.23
N LEU A 5 7.86 20.30 -25.17
CA LEU A 5 7.36 18.92 -25.12
C LEU A 5 7.34 18.47 -23.66
N VAL A 6 6.21 17.96 -23.19
CA VAL A 6 6.04 17.36 -21.85
C VAL A 6 5.84 15.86 -22.02
N ILE A 7 6.62 15.04 -21.32
CA ILE A 7 6.50 13.59 -21.35
C ILE A 7 6.03 13.07 -19.99
N VAL A 8 4.96 12.29 -19.99
CA VAL A 8 4.40 11.59 -18.81
C VAL A 8 4.38 10.07 -19.04
N GLU A 9 4.06 9.27 -18.03
CA GLU A 9 4.05 7.81 -18.20
C GLU A 9 2.83 7.28 -18.93
N SER A 10 1.65 7.87 -18.73
CA SER A 10 0.40 7.26 -19.18
C SER A 10 -0.41 8.18 -20.10
N PRO A 11 -1.15 7.61 -21.08
CA PRO A 11 -2.01 8.40 -21.95
C PRO A 11 -3.14 9.15 -21.21
N ALA A 12 -3.63 8.62 -20.10
CA ALA A 12 -4.66 9.27 -19.28
C ALA A 12 -4.09 10.54 -18.63
N LYS A 13 -2.95 10.43 -17.97
CA LYS A 13 -2.20 11.56 -17.39
C LYS A 13 -1.88 12.61 -18.45
N ALA A 14 -1.47 12.19 -19.66
CA ALA A 14 -1.17 13.10 -20.76
C ALA A 14 -2.39 13.95 -21.15
N LYS A 15 -3.57 13.32 -21.25
CA LYS A 15 -4.83 14.02 -21.56
C LYS A 15 -5.22 15.01 -20.46
N THR A 16 -5.08 14.63 -19.19
CA THR A 16 -5.41 15.51 -18.06
C THR A 16 -4.47 16.71 -18.01
N ILE A 17 -3.16 16.50 -18.09
CA ILE A 17 -2.16 17.57 -18.06
C ILE A 17 -2.26 18.48 -19.29
N ALA A 18 -2.54 17.94 -20.48
CA ALA A 18 -2.76 18.74 -21.68
C ALA A 18 -3.93 19.74 -21.53
N LYS A 19 -4.99 19.35 -20.82
CA LYS A 19 -6.11 20.27 -20.53
C LYS A 19 -5.72 21.40 -19.59
N LEU A 20 -4.80 21.14 -18.65
CA LEU A 20 -4.34 22.12 -17.68
C LEU A 20 -3.35 23.12 -18.31
N LEU A 21 -2.34 22.61 -19.01
CA LEU A 21 -1.30 23.39 -19.69
C LEU A 21 -1.77 24.10 -20.96
N GLY A 22 -2.87 23.65 -21.57
CA GLY A 22 -3.44 24.29 -22.75
C GLY A 22 -2.60 24.12 -24.01
N LYS A 23 -2.76 25.07 -24.96
CA LYS A 23 -2.15 24.97 -26.30
C LYS A 23 -0.67 25.30 -26.33
N ASP A 24 -0.11 25.83 -25.25
CA ASP A 24 1.28 26.28 -25.20
C ASP A 24 2.27 25.10 -25.09
N PHE A 25 1.80 23.93 -24.69
CA PHE A 25 2.59 22.72 -24.53
C PHE A 25 2.12 21.60 -25.48
N VAL A 26 3.05 20.71 -25.83
CA VAL A 26 2.74 19.41 -26.44
C VAL A 26 2.93 18.35 -25.37
N VAL A 27 1.89 17.61 -25.01
CA VAL A 27 1.95 16.60 -23.94
C VAL A 27 1.83 15.21 -24.52
N GLU A 28 2.78 14.34 -24.21
CA GLU A 28 2.92 12.99 -24.76
C GLU A 28 3.18 11.95 -23.67
N ALA A 29 2.88 10.68 -23.97
CA ALA A 29 3.06 9.58 -23.03
C ALA A 29 4.20 8.64 -23.47
N SER A 30 5.05 8.21 -22.52
CA SER A 30 6.06 7.17 -22.73
C SER A 30 5.47 5.75 -22.69
N VAL A 31 4.27 5.60 -22.11
CA VAL A 31 3.60 4.31 -21.85
C VAL A 31 4.41 3.43 -20.89
N GLY A 32 4.98 4.05 -19.85
CA GLY A 32 5.86 3.42 -18.85
C GLY A 32 7.33 3.38 -19.28
N HIS A 33 8.04 2.34 -18.84
CA HIS A 33 9.45 2.11 -19.17
C HIS A 33 9.64 1.89 -20.69
N VAL A 34 10.61 2.59 -21.27
CA VAL A 34 11.00 2.46 -22.69
C VAL A 34 12.13 1.44 -22.90
N ALA A 35 12.92 1.18 -21.86
CA ALA A 35 14.00 0.21 -21.83
C ALA A 35 13.89 -0.70 -20.61
N ASP A 36 14.41 -1.92 -20.74
CA ASP A 36 14.52 -2.89 -19.65
C ASP A 36 15.69 -3.82 -19.92
N LEU A 37 16.12 -4.55 -18.88
CA LEU A 37 17.08 -5.63 -19.02
C LEU A 37 16.48 -6.76 -19.87
N PRO A 38 17.19 -7.30 -20.89
CA PRO A 38 16.72 -8.42 -21.69
C PRO A 38 16.26 -9.61 -20.85
N LYS A 39 15.27 -10.35 -21.35
CA LYS A 39 14.66 -11.47 -20.61
C LYS A 39 15.61 -12.64 -20.38
N SER A 40 16.56 -12.82 -21.29
CA SER A 40 17.52 -13.92 -21.29
C SER A 40 18.86 -13.45 -20.77
N GLY A 41 19.57 -14.30 -20.01
CA GLY A 41 20.87 -13.96 -19.45
C GLY A 41 20.79 -13.10 -18.19
N LEU A 42 21.94 -12.95 -17.52
CA LEU A 42 22.03 -12.13 -16.32
C LEU A 42 21.85 -10.64 -16.64
N GLN A 43 22.41 -10.17 -17.76
CA GLN A 43 22.30 -8.77 -18.24
C GLN A 43 22.79 -7.73 -17.22
N VAL A 44 23.65 -8.16 -16.32
CA VAL A 44 24.36 -7.35 -15.33
C VAL A 44 25.80 -7.82 -15.40
N ASP A 45 26.72 -6.90 -15.69
CA ASP A 45 28.15 -7.18 -15.69
C ASP A 45 28.70 -7.09 -14.26
N VAL A 46 28.75 -8.24 -13.59
CA VAL A 46 29.18 -8.34 -12.18
C VAL A 46 30.67 -8.06 -11.98
N GLU A 47 31.47 -8.10 -13.05
CA GLU A 47 32.91 -7.83 -12.99
C GLU A 47 33.23 -6.35 -13.23
N ASN A 48 32.25 -5.56 -13.69
CA ASN A 48 32.41 -4.17 -14.07
C ASN A 48 31.33 -3.30 -13.39
N ASP A 49 31.46 -3.16 -12.06
CA ASP A 49 30.60 -2.33 -11.21
C ASP A 49 29.09 -2.60 -11.33
N PHE A 50 28.71 -3.86 -11.62
CA PHE A 50 27.32 -4.27 -11.81
C PHE A 50 26.59 -3.53 -12.95
N ALA A 51 27.32 -3.08 -13.97
CA ALA A 51 26.77 -2.32 -15.08
C ALA A 51 25.60 -3.09 -15.75
N PRO A 52 24.37 -2.53 -15.76
CA PRO A 52 23.22 -3.16 -16.41
C PRO A 52 23.26 -2.98 -17.92
N ASN A 53 22.96 -4.06 -18.65
CA ASN A 53 22.77 -3.99 -20.10
C ASN A 53 21.29 -3.71 -20.42
N TYR A 54 20.91 -2.43 -20.43
CA TYR A 54 19.55 -2.02 -20.82
C TYR A 54 19.37 -2.01 -22.34
N GLU A 55 18.28 -2.63 -22.79
CA GLU A 55 17.87 -2.59 -24.19
C GLU A 55 16.53 -1.89 -24.33
N VAL A 56 16.39 -1.14 -25.42
CA VAL A 56 15.11 -0.54 -25.78
C VAL A 56 14.12 -1.65 -26.10
N THR A 57 12.99 -1.66 -25.41
CA THR A 57 11.93 -2.63 -25.67
C THR A 57 11.33 -2.42 -27.07
N GLU A 58 10.72 -3.45 -27.65
CA GLU A 58 10.05 -3.33 -28.96
C GLU A 58 9.03 -2.18 -28.98
N ARG A 59 8.22 -2.10 -27.92
CA ARG A 59 7.27 -0.98 -27.70
C ARG A 59 7.99 0.35 -27.51
N GLY A 60 9.05 0.37 -26.70
CA GLY A 60 9.85 1.56 -26.42
C GLY A 60 10.49 2.15 -27.68
N SER A 61 10.89 1.31 -28.63
CA SER A 61 11.48 1.74 -29.90
C SER A 61 10.52 2.60 -30.73
N LYS A 62 9.24 2.24 -30.76
CA LYS A 62 8.20 3.03 -31.42
C LYS A 62 7.97 4.36 -30.69
N VAL A 63 7.85 4.31 -29.37
CA VAL A 63 7.66 5.50 -28.53
C VAL A 63 8.82 6.49 -28.68
N ILE A 64 10.06 6.03 -28.59
CA ILE A 64 11.26 6.87 -28.75
C ILE A 64 11.30 7.50 -30.14
N ARG A 65 10.91 6.79 -31.20
CA ARG A 65 10.84 7.34 -32.55
C ARG A 65 9.86 8.51 -32.64
N ASP A 66 8.65 8.32 -32.10
CA ASP A 66 7.60 9.34 -32.12
C ASP A 66 7.97 10.55 -31.26
N LEU A 67 8.55 10.32 -30.08
CA LEU A 67 9.05 11.37 -29.20
C LEU A 67 10.21 12.14 -29.82
N LYS A 68 11.16 11.46 -30.48
CA LYS A 68 12.26 12.14 -31.22
C LYS A 68 11.73 13.03 -32.33
N ALA A 69 10.68 12.62 -33.04
CA ALA A 69 10.08 13.44 -34.08
C ALA A 69 9.50 14.75 -33.52
N LYS A 70 8.85 14.69 -32.34
CA LYS A 70 8.28 15.85 -31.65
C LYS A 70 9.35 16.73 -31.00
N LEU A 71 10.39 16.10 -30.44
CA LEU A 71 11.51 16.79 -29.80
C LEU A 71 12.33 17.64 -30.78
N LYS A 72 12.39 17.27 -32.07
CA LYS A 72 13.07 18.06 -33.12
C LYS A 72 12.52 19.48 -33.27
N THR A 73 11.24 19.69 -32.99
CA THR A 73 10.58 20.99 -33.15
C THR A 73 10.27 21.66 -31.81
N ALA A 74 10.58 21.00 -30.69
CA ALA A 74 10.33 21.51 -29.35
C ALA A 74 11.39 22.54 -28.93
N THR A 75 10.99 23.51 -28.11
CA THR A 75 11.91 24.50 -27.53
C THR A 75 12.60 23.99 -26.26
N GLU A 76 11.88 23.21 -25.47
CA GLU A 76 12.31 22.63 -24.18
C GLU A 76 11.67 21.24 -24.02
N LEU A 77 12.25 20.41 -23.16
CA LEU A 77 11.72 19.11 -22.76
C LEU A 77 11.40 19.10 -21.26
N TYR A 78 10.15 18.87 -20.91
CA TYR A 78 9.69 18.65 -19.53
C TYR A 78 9.46 17.16 -19.30
N LEU A 79 10.06 16.63 -18.24
CA LEU A 79 9.88 15.27 -17.78
C LEU A 79 8.95 15.27 -16.57
N ALA A 80 7.73 14.79 -16.78
CA ALA A 80 6.60 14.89 -15.88
C ALA A 80 6.18 13.53 -15.31
N THR A 81 7.17 12.67 -15.06
CA THR A 81 6.97 11.37 -14.43
C THR A 81 6.61 11.53 -12.94
N ASP A 82 5.98 10.52 -12.35
CA ASP A 82 5.64 10.41 -10.95
C ASP A 82 6.88 10.65 -10.07
N GLU A 83 6.65 11.19 -8.87
CA GLU A 83 7.69 11.49 -7.90
C GLU A 83 8.04 10.26 -7.05
N ASP A 84 8.40 9.18 -7.71
CA ASP A 84 9.02 8.03 -7.07
C ASP A 84 10.30 7.65 -7.83
N ARG A 85 11.09 6.74 -7.25
CA ARG A 85 12.32 6.26 -7.89
C ARG A 85 12.07 5.62 -9.27
N GLU A 86 10.90 5.04 -9.50
CA GLU A 86 10.56 4.43 -10.79
C GLU A 86 10.32 5.51 -11.85
N GLY A 87 9.56 6.56 -11.51
CA GLY A 87 9.35 7.74 -12.34
C GLY A 87 10.66 8.45 -12.63
N GLU A 88 11.58 8.55 -11.67
CA GLU A 88 12.89 9.14 -11.87
C GLU A 88 13.75 8.31 -12.85
N ALA A 89 13.76 6.98 -12.72
CA ALA A 89 14.43 6.08 -13.65
C ALA A 89 13.84 6.14 -15.07
N ILE A 90 12.52 6.26 -15.22
CA ILE A 90 11.88 6.47 -16.53
C ILE A 90 12.37 7.78 -17.16
N SER A 91 12.40 8.85 -16.38
CA SER A 91 12.91 10.15 -16.82
C SER A 91 14.37 10.07 -17.27
N TYR A 92 15.22 9.40 -16.50
CA TYR A 92 16.62 9.16 -16.84
C TYR A 92 16.77 8.40 -18.16
N HIS A 93 16.08 7.25 -18.32
CA HIS A 93 16.11 6.49 -19.57
C HIS A 93 15.60 7.31 -20.77
N LEU A 94 14.57 8.14 -20.59
CA LEU A 94 14.10 9.03 -21.65
C LEU A 94 15.21 9.98 -22.10
N VAL A 95 15.98 10.57 -21.19
CA VAL A 95 17.12 11.43 -21.55
C VAL A 95 18.17 10.64 -22.32
N GLU A 96 18.58 9.48 -21.81
CA GLU A 96 19.62 8.63 -22.42
C GLU A 96 19.29 8.22 -23.86
N TYR A 97 18.04 7.82 -24.11
CA TYR A 97 17.62 7.34 -25.44
C TYR A 97 17.16 8.45 -26.38
N LEU A 98 16.60 9.56 -25.87
CA LEU A 98 16.18 10.69 -26.70
C LEU A 98 17.38 11.56 -27.11
N LYS A 99 18.39 11.69 -26.24
CA LYS A 99 19.56 12.57 -26.41
C LYS A 99 19.15 14.00 -26.78
N PRO A 100 18.38 14.69 -25.91
CA PRO A 100 17.84 16.01 -26.20
C PRO A 100 18.95 17.03 -26.46
N LYS A 101 18.72 17.92 -27.43
CA LYS A 101 19.59 19.08 -27.74
C LYS A 101 18.98 20.41 -27.25
N VAL A 102 17.94 20.31 -26.44
CA VAL A 102 17.17 21.41 -25.86
C VAL A 102 17.24 21.30 -24.35
N PRO A 103 16.98 22.39 -23.59
CA PRO A 103 16.92 22.33 -22.14
C PRO A 103 15.95 21.25 -21.65
N VAL A 104 16.39 20.45 -20.69
CA VAL A 104 15.61 19.41 -20.03
C VAL A 104 15.24 19.89 -18.64
N LYS A 105 13.98 19.71 -18.25
CA LYS A 105 13.45 20.15 -16.96
C LYS A 105 12.65 19.03 -16.31
N ARG A 106 12.95 18.68 -15.05
CA ARG A 106 12.16 17.71 -14.28
C ARG A 106 11.00 18.43 -13.59
N MET A 107 9.78 18.09 -13.99
CA MET A 107 8.53 18.65 -13.48
C MET A 107 7.85 17.65 -12.55
N VAL A 108 7.63 18.05 -11.29
CA VAL A 108 7.26 17.13 -10.21
C VAL A 108 6.03 17.66 -9.48
N PHE A 109 5.09 16.78 -9.14
CA PHE A 109 3.84 17.15 -8.46
C PHE A 109 3.24 15.91 -7.78
N HIS A 110 2.55 16.13 -6.66
CA HIS A 110 1.85 15.09 -5.90
C HIS A 110 0.35 14.96 -6.25
N GLU A 111 -0.18 15.89 -7.04
CA GLU A 111 -1.57 15.92 -7.48
C GLU A 111 -1.70 16.62 -8.84
N ILE A 112 -2.77 16.32 -9.57
CA ILE A 112 -3.01 16.83 -10.92
C ILE A 112 -4.08 17.92 -10.87
N THR A 113 -3.76 19.03 -10.19
CA THR A 113 -4.59 20.24 -10.11
C THR A 113 -3.97 21.36 -10.94
N ARG A 114 -4.77 22.39 -11.31
CA ARG A 114 -4.23 23.54 -12.07
C ARG A 114 -3.09 24.23 -11.31
N ASN A 115 -3.29 24.48 -10.03
CA ASN A 115 -2.29 25.15 -9.18
C ASN A 115 -0.99 24.33 -9.09
N ALA A 116 -1.09 23.03 -8.79
CA ALA A 116 0.08 22.17 -8.68
C ALA A 116 0.87 22.06 -9.99
N ILE A 117 0.18 21.97 -11.13
CA ILE A 117 0.83 21.90 -12.45
C ILE A 117 1.49 23.24 -12.81
N ASP A 118 0.80 24.37 -12.58
CA ASP A 118 1.35 25.71 -12.86
C ASP A 118 2.55 26.03 -11.96
N GLU A 119 2.57 25.52 -10.73
CA GLU A 119 3.72 25.58 -9.84
C GLU A 119 4.87 24.69 -10.32
N ALA A 120 4.58 23.43 -10.66
CA ALA A 120 5.59 22.47 -11.12
C ALA A 120 6.30 22.92 -12.41
N VAL A 121 5.60 23.62 -13.31
CA VAL A 121 6.21 24.22 -14.52
C VAL A 121 7.18 25.36 -14.16
N ARG A 122 6.89 26.13 -13.11
CA ARG A 122 7.72 27.27 -12.66
C ARG A 122 8.92 26.81 -11.83
N ASN A 123 8.75 25.77 -11.04
CA ASN A 123 9.72 25.28 -10.06
C ASN A 123 10.24 23.89 -10.44
N THR A 124 10.95 23.81 -11.57
CA THR A 124 11.54 22.56 -12.04
C THR A 124 12.85 22.26 -11.33
N ARG A 125 13.19 20.97 -11.21
CA ARG A 125 14.49 20.51 -10.71
C ARG A 125 15.27 19.76 -11.80
N GLU A 126 16.48 19.34 -11.44
CA GLU A 126 17.25 18.36 -12.21
C GLU A 126 16.82 16.93 -11.86
N ILE A 127 17.20 15.98 -12.72
CA ILE A 127 17.03 14.56 -12.42
C ILE A 127 17.89 14.21 -11.19
N ASP A 128 17.25 13.57 -10.22
CA ASP A 128 17.91 13.08 -9.01
C ASP A 128 18.59 11.74 -9.30
N LYS A 129 19.92 11.77 -9.39
CA LYS A 129 20.73 10.59 -9.67
C LYS A 129 20.67 9.56 -8.56
N GLU A 130 20.52 9.96 -7.30
CA GLU A 130 20.46 9.03 -6.18
C GLU A 130 19.17 8.19 -6.24
N LEU A 131 18.06 8.80 -6.65
CA LEU A 131 16.81 8.09 -6.90
C LEU A 131 16.89 7.12 -8.09
N VAL A 132 17.59 7.53 -9.15
CA VAL A 132 17.87 6.65 -10.31
C VAL A 132 18.72 5.46 -9.89
N ASP A 133 19.83 5.71 -9.19
CA ASP A 133 20.74 4.68 -8.71
C ASP A 133 20.02 3.73 -7.74
N ALA A 134 19.12 4.24 -6.89
CA ALA A 134 18.32 3.42 -6.00
C ALA A 134 17.33 2.51 -6.76
N ALA A 135 16.73 2.99 -7.85
CA ALA A 135 15.89 2.17 -8.73
C ALA A 135 16.71 1.11 -9.47
N GLU A 136 17.87 1.49 -10.00
CA GLU A 136 18.78 0.60 -10.72
C GLU A 136 19.36 -0.48 -9.80
N ALA A 137 19.85 -0.12 -8.62
CA ALA A 137 20.37 -1.05 -7.63
C ALA A 137 19.30 -2.09 -7.25
N ARG A 138 18.04 -1.67 -7.09
CA ARG A 138 16.92 -2.60 -6.88
C ARG A 138 16.72 -3.52 -8.09
N ARG A 139 16.73 -2.99 -9.31
CA ARG A 139 16.55 -3.76 -10.56
C ARG A 139 17.64 -4.83 -10.72
N VAL A 140 18.89 -4.45 -10.46
CA VAL A 140 20.08 -5.32 -10.48
C VAL A 140 19.97 -6.39 -9.40
N LEU A 141 19.67 -6.01 -8.16
CA LEU A 141 19.52 -6.95 -7.05
C LEU A 141 18.43 -8.00 -7.32
N ASP A 142 17.26 -7.56 -7.80
CA ASP A 142 16.15 -8.47 -8.11
C ASP A 142 16.52 -9.41 -9.29
N ARG A 143 17.31 -8.92 -10.26
CA ARG A 143 17.85 -9.74 -11.36
C ARG A 143 18.84 -10.78 -10.86
N LEU A 144 19.83 -10.40 -10.06
CA LEU A 144 20.81 -11.31 -9.47
C LEU A 144 20.11 -12.39 -8.65
N PHE A 145 19.19 -12.01 -7.77
CA PHE A 145 18.45 -12.95 -6.93
C PHE A 145 17.61 -13.93 -7.76
N GLY A 146 16.78 -13.41 -8.67
CA GLY A 146 15.87 -14.22 -9.46
C GLY A 146 16.58 -15.16 -10.42
N TYR A 147 17.59 -14.67 -11.15
CA TYR A 147 18.29 -15.42 -12.18
C TYR A 147 19.20 -16.51 -11.59
N THR A 148 19.83 -16.26 -10.44
CA THR A 148 20.72 -17.24 -9.80
C THR A 148 19.95 -18.32 -9.04
N LEU A 149 18.86 -17.96 -8.34
CA LEU A 149 18.19 -18.87 -7.42
C LEU A 149 17.05 -19.68 -8.06
N SER A 150 16.36 -19.14 -9.08
CA SER A 150 15.26 -19.87 -9.74
C SER A 150 15.70 -21.22 -10.36
N PRO A 151 16.88 -21.33 -11.01
CA PRO A 151 17.38 -22.62 -11.51
C PRO A 151 17.63 -23.68 -10.42
N VAL A 152 17.89 -23.26 -9.18
CA VAL A 152 17.99 -24.19 -8.04
C VAL A 152 16.62 -24.77 -7.72
N LEU A 153 15.58 -23.94 -7.68
CA LEU A 153 14.19 -24.38 -7.47
C LEU A 153 13.74 -25.35 -8.56
N TRP A 154 14.15 -25.13 -9.82
CA TRP A 154 13.81 -26.03 -10.93
C TRP A 154 14.44 -27.41 -10.80
N ARG A 155 15.67 -27.47 -10.28
CA ARG A 155 16.37 -28.74 -10.05
C ARG A 155 15.89 -29.48 -8.80
N LYS A 156 15.43 -28.74 -7.77
CA LYS A 156 15.12 -29.30 -6.45
C LYS A 156 13.64 -29.48 -6.16
N ILE A 157 12.76 -28.76 -6.85
CA ILE A 157 11.32 -28.73 -6.57
C ILE A 157 10.53 -28.98 -7.87
N ASN A 158 10.41 -27.97 -8.74
CA ASN A 158 9.69 -28.10 -10.01
C ASN A 158 10.13 -27.01 -11.00
N ARG A 159 10.12 -27.34 -12.30
CA ARG A 159 10.41 -26.38 -13.38
C ARG A 159 9.36 -25.28 -13.41
N GLY A 160 9.79 -24.07 -13.75
CA GLY A 160 8.91 -22.90 -13.90
C GLY A 160 8.64 -22.12 -12.60
N LEU A 161 9.21 -22.53 -11.46
CA LEU A 161 9.10 -21.77 -10.21
C LEU A 161 9.99 -20.52 -10.22
N SER A 162 9.52 -19.44 -9.58
CA SER A 162 10.29 -18.21 -9.41
C SER A 162 10.84 -18.08 -8.00
N ALA A 163 12.11 -17.67 -7.90
CA ALA A 163 12.68 -17.14 -6.67
C ALA A 163 12.61 -15.61 -6.72
N GLY A 164 12.14 -14.98 -5.64
CA GLY A 164 12.06 -13.53 -5.57
C GLY A 164 12.37 -13.03 -4.17
N ARG A 165 13.26 -12.05 -4.07
CA ARG A 165 13.73 -11.52 -2.78
C ARG A 165 12.61 -11.05 -1.86
N VAL A 166 11.53 -10.51 -2.43
CA VAL A 166 10.33 -10.07 -1.68
C VAL A 166 9.22 -11.13 -1.69
N GLN A 167 9.04 -11.83 -2.81
CA GLN A 167 8.01 -12.87 -2.97
C GLN A 167 8.23 -14.04 -2.01
N SER A 168 9.47 -14.54 -1.89
CA SER A 168 9.78 -15.72 -1.09
C SER A 168 9.54 -15.50 0.41
N PRO A 169 9.96 -14.38 1.05
CA PRO A 169 9.56 -14.07 2.43
C PRO A 169 8.05 -13.89 2.61
N ALA A 170 7.35 -13.28 1.66
CA ALA A 170 5.89 -13.14 1.76
C ALA A 170 5.17 -14.49 1.76
N ILE A 171 5.59 -15.42 0.89
CA ILE A 171 5.07 -16.80 0.89
C ILE A 171 5.44 -17.50 2.21
N ARG A 172 6.66 -17.30 2.71
CA ARG A 172 7.11 -17.87 3.98
C ARG A 172 6.18 -17.47 5.14
N LEU A 173 5.76 -16.21 5.24
CA LEU A 173 4.83 -15.77 6.30
C LEU A 173 3.48 -16.52 6.24
N VAL A 174 2.98 -16.81 5.04
CA VAL A 174 1.75 -17.59 4.85
C VAL A 174 1.97 -19.05 5.30
N VAL A 175 3.10 -19.64 4.91
CA VAL A 175 3.46 -21.01 5.30
C VAL A 175 3.65 -21.14 6.81
N GLU A 176 4.35 -20.20 7.44
CA GLU A 176 4.56 -20.19 8.90
C GLU A 176 3.21 -20.07 9.65
N ARG A 177 2.29 -19.22 9.17
CA ARG A 177 0.93 -19.14 9.74
C ARG A 177 0.14 -20.45 9.57
N GLU A 178 0.30 -21.14 8.44
CA GLU A 178 -0.39 -22.43 8.26
C GLU A 178 0.24 -23.52 9.13
N GLN A 179 1.56 -23.52 9.32
CA GLN A 179 2.23 -24.41 10.26
C GLN A 179 1.78 -24.15 11.71
N GLU A 180 1.60 -22.88 12.10
CA GLU A 180 0.99 -22.52 13.39
C GLU A 180 -0.39 -23.14 13.55
N ARG A 181 -1.23 -23.10 12.49
CA ARG A 181 -2.58 -23.69 12.48
C ARG A 181 -2.56 -25.22 12.54
N MET A 182 -1.66 -25.87 11.79
CA MET A 182 -1.51 -27.32 11.79
C MET A 182 -1.04 -27.86 13.15
N ASN A 183 -0.22 -27.08 13.87
CA ASN A 183 0.31 -27.43 15.19
C ASN A 183 -0.60 -26.98 16.34
N PHE A 184 -1.70 -26.28 16.06
CA PHE A 184 -2.61 -25.77 17.08
C PHE A 184 -3.45 -26.90 17.68
N ILE A 185 -3.34 -27.09 19.00
CA ILE A 185 -4.18 -28.05 19.74
C ILE A 185 -5.35 -27.29 20.36
N VAL A 186 -6.57 -27.68 20.00
CA VAL A 186 -7.81 -27.09 20.53
C VAL A 186 -7.96 -27.49 21.99
N ALA A 187 -8.32 -26.53 22.84
CA ALA A 187 -8.78 -26.76 24.20
C ALA A 187 -10.24 -26.36 24.33
N ASP A 188 -11.02 -27.20 24.98
CA ASP A 188 -12.42 -26.91 25.29
C ASP A 188 -12.53 -26.23 26.66
N TYR A 189 -13.40 -25.22 26.72
CA TYR A 189 -13.76 -24.54 27.96
C TYR A 189 -15.22 -24.11 27.90
N TRP A 190 -15.84 -24.01 29.07
CA TRP A 190 -17.23 -23.61 29.22
C TRP A 190 -17.32 -22.30 30.01
N ASP A 191 -18.41 -21.58 29.78
CA ASP A 191 -18.85 -20.50 30.63
C ASP A 191 -20.34 -20.70 30.98
N LEU A 192 -20.87 -19.82 31.82
CA LEU A 192 -22.29 -19.72 32.07
C LEU A 192 -22.73 -18.32 31.67
N ALA A 193 -23.88 -18.24 31.00
CA ALA A 193 -24.54 -16.98 30.73
C ALA A 193 -25.95 -16.98 31.34
N VAL A 194 -26.35 -15.82 31.85
CA VAL A 194 -27.69 -15.57 32.39
C VAL A 194 -28.27 -14.33 31.72
N LEU A 195 -29.56 -14.39 31.40
CA LEU A 195 -30.34 -13.21 31.09
C LEU A 195 -30.87 -12.63 32.41
N THR A 196 -30.50 -11.40 32.74
CA THR A 196 -30.90 -10.79 34.00
C THR A 196 -32.41 -10.57 34.05
N ALA A 197 -32.99 -10.64 35.25
CA ALA A 197 -34.38 -10.29 35.51
C ALA A 197 -34.61 -8.77 35.65
N THR A 198 -33.64 -7.94 35.25
CA THR A 198 -33.75 -6.48 35.28
C THR A 198 -34.63 -5.98 34.12
N SER A 199 -35.09 -4.73 34.22
CA SER A 199 -35.76 -4.03 33.13
C SER A 199 -34.98 -2.74 32.79
N PRO A 200 -34.29 -2.66 31.65
CA PRO A 200 -34.15 -3.69 30.61
C PRO A 200 -33.30 -4.89 31.09
N SER A 201 -33.54 -6.06 30.50
CA SER A 201 -32.73 -7.25 30.73
C SER A 201 -31.44 -7.20 29.90
N PHE A 202 -30.38 -7.83 30.40
CA PHE A 202 -29.11 -7.94 29.69
C PHE A 202 -28.44 -9.28 29.95
N LYS A 203 -27.52 -9.68 29.06
CA LYS A 203 -26.73 -10.91 29.21
C LYS A 203 -25.56 -10.65 30.17
N ALA A 204 -25.48 -11.40 31.25
CA ALA A 204 -24.30 -11.48 32.12
C ALA A 204 -23.60 -12.83 31.91
N VAL A 205 -22.27 -12.83 31.97
CA VAL A 205 -21.43 -14.03 31.79
C VAL A 205 -20.62 -14.24 33.07
N LEU A 206 -20.47 -15.51 33.48
CA LEU A 206 -19.69 -15.88 34.65
C LEU A 206 -18.23 -15.46 34.49
N SER A 207 -17.73 -14.64 35.41
CA SER A 207 -16.36 -14.13 35.38
C SER A 207 -15.43 -14.80 36.40
N LEU A 208 -15.96 -15.24 37.54
CA LEU A 208 -15.20 -15.79 38.66
C LEU A 208 -15.88 -17.04 39.24
N VAL A 209 -15.09 -18.04 39.59
CA VAL A 209 -15.50 -19.20 40.41
C VAL A 209 -14.54 -19.30 41.59
N ASN A 210 -15.07 -19.21 42.82
CA ASN A 210 -14.27 -19.28 44.05
C ASN A 210 -13.06 -18.32 44.06
N GLY A 211 -13.23 -17.11 43.52
CA GLY A 211 -12.17 -16.09 43.46
C GLY A 211 -11.18 -16.26 42.29
N MET A 212 -11.25 -17.36 41.52
CA MET A 212 -10.45 -17.56 40.32
C MET A 212 -11.22 -17.11 39.07
N ARG A 213 -10.54 -16.41 38.16
CA ARG A 213 -11.14 -15.98 36.90
C ARG A 213 -11.43 -17.18 36.01
N VAL A 214 -12.63 -17.24 35.44
CA VAL A 214 -12.97 -18.27 34.46
C VAL A 214 -12.08 -18.13 33.23
N ALA A 215 -11.50 -19.24 32.80
CA ALA A 215 -10.67 -19.29 31.60
C ALA A 215 -11.49 -18.97 30.35
N THR A 216 -10.89 -18.21 29.45
CA THR A 216 -11.42 -17.90 28.11
C THR A 216 -10.42 -18.36 27.06
N GLY A 217 -10.76 -18.30 25.77
CA GLY A 217 -9.83 -18.69 24.70
C GLY A 217 -8.45 -18.02 24.73
N ARG A 218 -8.31 -16.84 25.37
CA ARG A 218 -7.02 -16.14 25.53
C ARG A 218 -6.11 -16.73 26.61
N ASP A 219 -6.63 -17.64 27.42
CA ASP A 219 -5.96 -18.24 28.57
C ASP A 219 -5.32 -19.59 28.25
N PHE A 220 -5.46 -20.04 27.01
CA PHE A 220 -4.81 -21.24 26.50
C PHE A 220 -3.66 -20.85 25.58
N ASP A 221 -2.56 -21.59 25.67
CA ASP A 221 -1.48 -21.48 24.69
C ASP A 221 -1.83 -22.24 23.38
N ASN A 222 -0.89 -22.26 22.44
CA ASN A 222 -1.08 -22.96 21.16
C ASN A 222 -1.11 -24.49 21.28
N LYS A 223 -0.81 -25.04 22.46
CA LYS A 223 -0.89 -26.47 22.78
C LYS A 223 -2.13 -26.83 23.59
N GLY A 224 -3.06 -25.89 23.76
CA GLY A 224 -4.28 -26.09 24.53
C GLY A 224 -4.05 -26.15 26.03
N VAL A 225 -2.89 -25.70 26.53
CA VAL A 225 -2.58 -25.68 27.96
C VAL A 225 -3.05 -24.36 28.56
N ALA A 226 -3.88 -24.46 29.61
CA ALA A 226 -4.35 -23.30 30.34
C ALA A 226 -3.22 -22.64 31.15
N ARG A 227 -3.23 -21.32 31.23
CA ARG A 227 -2.34 -20.54 32.11
C ARG A 227 -2.65 -20.82 33.57
N ASP A 228 -1.68 -20.57 34.44
CA ASP A 228 -1.89 -20.61 35.87
C ASP A 228 -2.86 -19.52 36.35
N GLY A 229 -3.57 -19.79 37.44
CA GLY A 229 -4.45 -18.82 38.10
C GLY A 229 -5.80 -18.57 37.42
N VAL A 230 -6.19 -19.39 36.44
CA VAL A 230 -7.56 -19.41 35.89
C VAL A 230 -8.30 -20.70 36.24
N ALA A 231 -9.62 -20.60 36.37
CA ALA A 231 -10.50 -21.75 36.51
C ALA A 231 -10.96 -22.21 35.13
N VAL A 232 -10.46 -23.36 34.68
CA VAL A 232 -10.99 -24.05 33.50
C VAL A 232 -12.28 -24.74 33.90
N VAL A 233 -13.40 -24.24 33.38
CA VAL A 233 -14.72 -24.84 33.62
C VAL A 233 -14.96 -25.87 32.52
N THR A 234 -15.11 -27.13 32.90
CA THR A 234 -15.51 -28.21 32.00
C THR A 234 -17.02 -28.20 31.79
N LYS A 235 -17.51 -29.00 30.82
CA LYS A 235 -18.95 -29.18 30.60
C LYS A 235 -19.68 -29.63 31.86
N GLU A 236 -19.15 -30.66 32.52
CA GLU A 236 -19.74 -31.25 33.74
C GLU A 236 -19.81 -30.19 34.83
N ARG A 237 -18.71 -29.43 34.99
CA ARG A 237 -18.68 -28.35 35.98
C ARG A 237 -19.65 -27.22 35.64
N ALA A 238 -19.83 -26.89 34.36
CA ALA A 238 -20.79 -25.88 33.93
C ALA A 238 -22.23 -26.31 34.19
N GLU A 239 -22.56 -27.58 33.96
CA GLU A 239 -23.87 -28.17 34.23
C GLU A 239 -24.16 -28.20 35.74
N GLU A 240 -23.19 -28.60 36.56
CA GLU A 240 -23.29 -28.53 38.03
C GLU A 240 -23.55 -27.11 38.53
N LEU A 241 -22.76 -26.13 38.08
CA LEU A 241 -22.91 -24.73 38.46
C LEU A 241 -24.27 -24.19 38.01
N THR A 242 -24.73 -24.55 36.82
CA THR A 242 -26.03 -24.12 36.29
C THR A 242 -27.17 -24.67 37.12
N ALA A 243 -27.12 -25.95 37.48
CA ALA A 243 -28.13 -26.59 38.32
C ALA A 243 -28.17 -25.94 39.72
N ALA A 244 -27.01 -25.69 40.32
CA ALA A 244 -26.89 -25.09 41.65
C ALA A 244 -27.36 -23.62 41.71
N LEU A 245 -27.19 -22.86 40.62
CA LEU A 245 -27.55 -21.44 40.55
C LEU A 245 -28.99 -21.20 40.04
N ARG A 246 -29.67 -22.23 39.53
CA ARG A 246 -31.03 -22.08 39.00
C ARG A 246 -31.99 -21.63 40.10
N GLY A 247 -32.74 -20.55 39.82
CA GLY A 247 -33.70 -19.97 40.75
C GLY A 247 -33.07 -19.23 41.94
N LYS A 248 -31.76 -18.98 41.91
CA LYS A 248 -31.08 -18.13 42.90
C LYS A 248 -31.09 -16.67 42.44
N ASP A 249 -31.29 -15.77 43.40
CA ASP A 249 -31.17 -14.33 43.15
C ASP A 249 -29.71 -13.93 42.96
N LEU A 250 -29.45 -13.10 41.95
CA LEU A 250 -28.15 -12.49 41.70
C LEU A 250 -28.16 -11.05 42.19
N VAL A 251 -27.09 -10.65 42.88
CA VAL A 251 -26.93 -9.29 43.40
C VAL A 251 -25.80 -8.58 42.66
N VAL A 252 -26.02 -7.30 42.35
CA VAL A 252 -24.97 -6.43 41.79
C VAL A 252 -23.95 -6.16 42.88
N ARG A 253 -22.71 -6.62 42.68
CA ARG A 253 -21.61 -6.41 43.64
C ARG A 253 -20.82 -5.12 43.41
N SER A 254 -20.75 -4.66 42.17
CA SER A 254 -19.96 -3.49 41.78
C SER A 254 -20.49 -2.89 40.49
N LEU A 255 -20.45 -1.56 40.39
CA LEU A 255 -20.70 -0.80 39.17
C LEU A 255 -19.55 0.19 38.98
N ASP A 256 -18.95 0.19 37.79
CA ASP A 256 -17.82 1.03 37.43
C ASP A 256 -18.14 1.71 36.10
N ASP A 257 -18.06 3.05 36.08
CA ASP A 257 -18.29 3.87 34.89
C ASP A 257 -17.01 4.66 34.59
N LYS A 258 -16.47 4.44 33.39
CA LYS A 258 -15.21 5.03 32.95
C LYS A 258 -15.39 5.71 31.61
N PRO A 259 -15.24 7.05 31.53
CA PRO A 259 -15.26 7.73 30.25
C PRO A 259 -14.05 7.28 29.42
N TYR A 260 -14.26 7.10 28.12
CA TYR A 260 -13.19 6.81 27.16
C TYR A 260 -13.25 7.77 25.98
N ARG A 261 -12.08 8.06 25.40
CA ARG A 261 -11.94 8.85 24.18
C ARG A 261 -11.29 7.98 23.11
N LYS A 262 -11.82 8.03 21.89
CA LYS A 262 -11.23 7.38 20.72
C LYS A 262 -10.78 8.45 19.73
N SER A 263 -9.49 8.48 19.43
CA SER A 263 -8.95 9.37 18.40
C SER A 263 -9.33 8.90 16.99
N PRO A 264 -9.50 9.83 16.02
CA PRO A 264 -9.71 9.46 14.63
C PRO A 264 -8.49 8.74 14.05
N LYS A 265 -8.71 7.98 12.97
CA LYS A 265 -7.61 7.36 12.22
C LYS A 265 -6.84 8.43 11.45
N ALA A 266 -5.55 8.19 11.24
CA ALA A 266 -4.73 9.02 10.36
C ALA A 266 -5.26 8.98 8.91
N PRO A 267 -4.92 10.00 8.07
CA PRO A 267 -5.14 9.96 6.63
C PRO A 267 -4.54 8.71 5.98
N PHE A 268 -5.07 8.34 4.82
CA PHE A 268 -4.64 7.14 4.12
C PHE A 268 -3.23 7.26 3.55
N ILE A 269 -2.36 6.32 3.94
CA ILE A 269 -1.18 5.90 3.18
C ILE A 269 -1.48 4.64 2.38
N THR A 270 -0.60 4.26 1.45
CA THR A 270 -0.75 3.10 0.54
C THR A 270 -1.21 1.83 1.27
N SER A 271 -0.53 1.48 2.36
CA SER A 271 -0.81 0.24 3.11
C SER A 271 -2.16 0.29 3.83
N SER A 272 -2.50 1.42 4.46
CA SER A 272 -3.77 1.60 5.17
C SER A 272 -4.97 1.66 4.21
N LEU A 273 -4.80 2.24 3.03
CA LEU A 273 -5.82 2.26 1.98
C LEU A 273 -6.11 0.83 1.48
N GLN A 274 -5.07 0.05 1.18
CA GLN A 274 -5.22 -1.35 0.76
C GLN A 274 -5.89 -2.20 1.84
N GLN A 275 -5.52 -2.02 3.11
CA GLN A 275 -6.11 -2.74 4.23
C GLN A 275 -7.59 -2.40 4.43
N GLU A 276 -7.96 -1.11 4.48
CA GLU A 276 -9.36 -0.72 4.65
C GLU A 276 -10.23 -1.12 3.47
N ALA A 277 -9.72 -1.00 2.24
CA ALA A 277 -10.45 -1.44 1.04
C ALA A 277 -10.63 -2.97 1.01
N GLY A 278 -9.62 -3.75 1.40
CA GLY A 278 -9.77 -5.21 1.55
C GLY A 278 -10.80 -5.58 2.63
N ASN A 279 -10.78 -4.89 3.76
CA ASN A 279 -11.68 -5.15 4.88
C ASN A 279 -13.15 -4.76 4.59
N LYS A 280 -13.37 -3.59 3.99
CA LYS A 280 -14.71 -3.01 3.79
C LYS A 280 -15.29 -3.29 2.42
N LEU A 281 -14.46 -3.25 1.37
CA LEU A 281 -14.90 -3.33 -0.02
C LEU A 281 -14.56 -4.68 -0.67
N ARG A 282 -13.85 -5.57 0.04
CA ARG A 282 -13.42 -6.89 -0.46
C ARG A 282 -12.56 -6.83 -1.72
N LEU A 283 -11.84 -5.73 -1.91
CA LEU A 283 -10.93 -5.55 -3.05
C LEU A 283 -9.55 -6.14 -2.74
N SER A 284 -8.94 -6.78 -3.74
CA SER A 284 -7.53 -7.15 -3.67
C SER A 284 -6.62 -5.92 -3.73
N ALA A 285 -5.40 -6.04 -3.21
CA ALA A 285 -4.42 -4.95 -3.28
C ALA A 285 -4.17 -4.46 -4.72
N GLY A 286 -4.15 -5.38 -5.70
CA GLY A 286 -4.00 -5.05 -7.12
C GLY A 286 -5.17 -4.24 -7.68
N GLU A 287 -6.40 -4.58 -7.30
CA GLU A 287 -7.59 -3.82 -7.71
C GLU A 287 -7.61 -2.42 -7.10
N VAL A 288 -7.27 -2.31 -5.80
CA VAL A 288 -7.17 -1.01 -5.11
C VAL A 288 -6.19 -0.09 -5.83
N MET A 289 -4.98 -0.58 -6.12
CA MET A 289 -3.96 0.23 -6.79
C MET A 289 -4.35 0.61 -8.21
N ARG A 290 -5.03 -0.27 -8.95
CA ARG A 290 -5.53 0.03 -10.30
C ARG A 290 -6.60 1.13 -10.28
N ILE A 291 -7.53 1.06 -9.33
CA ILE A 291 -8.58 2.09 -9.17
C ILE A 291 -7.95 3.41 -8.74
N ALA A 292 -7.08 3.39 -7.73
CA ALA A 292 -6.40 4.58 -7.22
C ALA A 292 -5.55 5.25 -8.30
N GLN A 293 -4.83 4.49 -9.14
CA GLN A 293 -4.12 5.03 -10.30
C GLN A 293 -5.07 5.81 -11.22
N GLY A 294 -6.23 5.23 -11.57
CA GLY A 294 -7.21 5.88 -12.43
C GLY A 294 -7.78 7.16 -11.81
N LEU A 295 -7.99 7.17 -10.49
CA LEU A 295 -8.45 8.36 -9.76
C LEU A 295 -7.38 9.46 -9.74
N TYR A 296 -6.12 9.11 -9.46
CA TYR A 296 -5.00 10.04 -9.48
C TYR A 296 -4.77 10.65 -10.87
N GLU A 297 -4.71 9.83 -11.92
CA GLU A 297 -4.52 10.29 -13.31
C GLU A 297 -5.67 11.17 -13.83
N SER A 298 -6.85 11.04 -13.21
CA SER A 298 -8.02 11.87 -13.49
C SER A 298 -8.13 13.11 -12.59
N GLY A 299 -7.21 13.28 -11.64
CA GLY A 299 -7.16 14.44 -10.73
C GLY A 299 -8.14 14.39 -9.55
N TYR A 300 -8.63 13.20 -9.14
CA TYR A 300 -9.56 13.07 -8.01
C TYR A 300 -8.88 12.89 -6.65
N ILE A 301 -7.68 12.33 -6.63
CA ILE A 301 -6.92 12.07 -5.40
C ILE A 301 -5.46 12.46 -5.59
N THR A 302 -4.75 12.64 -4.47
CA THR A 302 -3.28 12.78 -4.46
C THR A 302 -2.59 11.45 -4.79
N TYR A 303 -1.28 11.49 -4.95
CA TYR A 303 -0.47 10.33 -5.32
C TYR A 303 -0.65 9.14 -4.37
N MET A 304 -1.11 8.02 -4.90
CA MET A 304 -1.55 6.85 -4.13
C MET A 304 -0.41 5.93 -3.65
N ARG A 305 0.84 6.20 -4.04
CA ARG A 305 2.03 5.47 -3.57
C ARG A 305 2.82 6.34 -2.61
N THR A 306 2.28 6.49 -1.41
CA THR A 306 2.85 7.31 -0.33
C THR A 306 2.88 6.53 0.98
N ASP A 307 3.88 6.83 1.82
CA ASP A 307 3.99 6.47 3.23
C ASP A 307 3.82 7.69 4.17
N ASN A 308 3.57 8.88 3.60
CA ASN A 308 3.36 10.12 4.33
C ASN A 308 1.88 10.31 4.69
N VAL A 309 1.61 10.49 5.99
CA VAL A 309 0.27 10.78 6.54
C VAL A 309 -0.07 12.27 6.55
N GLY A 310 0.90 13.14 6.23
CA GLY A 310 0.76 14.58 6.23
C GLY A 310 -0.23 15.07 5.17
N LEU A 311 -0.96 16.13 5.52
CA LEU A 311 -1.87 16.85 4.63
C LEU A 311 -1.32 18.25 4.40
N SER A 312 -1.52 18.80 3.20
CA SER A 312 -1.22 20.21 2.94
C SER A 312 -2.16 21.12 3.73
N ASP A 313 -1.71 22.36 4.01
CA ASP A 313 -2.55 23.35 4.69
C ASP A 313 -3.85 23.63 3.92
N GLU A 314 -3.79 23.61 2.58
CA GLU A 314 -4.96 23.72 1.70
C GLU A 314 -5.95 22.57 1.94
N ALA A 315 -5.47 21.32 1.99
CA ALA A 315 -6.31 20.17 2.25
C ALA A 315 -6.92 20.22 3.66
N ILE A 316 -6.14 20.62 4.67
CA ILE A 316 -6.63 20.79 6.05
C ILE A 316 -7.74 21.84 6.10
N ALA A 317 -7.54 23.01 5.48
CA ALA A 317 -8.54 24.07 5.44
C ALA A 317 -9.84 23.60 4.76
N ALA A 318 -9.73 22.93 3.60
CA ALA A 318 -10.87 22.40 2.87
C ALA A 318 -11.64 21.34 3.69
N ILE A 319 -10.93 20.42 4.36
CA ILE A 319 -11.54 19.38 5.21
C ILE A 319 -12.25 20.01 6.40
N ARG A 320 -11.65 21.01 7.09
CA ARG A 320 -12.29 21.69 8.22
C ARG A 320 -13.57 22.43 7.79
N ALA A 321 -13.53 23.09 6.63
CA ALA A 321 -14.70 23.76 6.07
C ALA A 321 -15.83 22.77 5.74
N GLU A 322 -15.50 21.63 5.12
CA GLU A 322 -16.46 20.57 4.80
C GLU A 322 -17.08 19.97 6.09
N ILE A 323 -16.27 19.69 7.11
CA ILE A 323 -16.78 19.19 8.40
C ILE A 323 -17.71 20.22 9.05
N THR A 324 -17.35 21.49 9.01
CA THR A 324 -18.17 22.58 9.57
C THR A 324 -19.53 22.67 8.87
N SER A 325 -19.53 22.62 7.53
CA SER A 325 -20.75 22.69 6.73
C SER A 325 -21.66 21.47 6.92
N THR A 326 -21.08 20.27 6.96
CA THR A 326 -21.84 19.01 6.91
C THR A 326 -22.24 18.50 8.29
N PHE A 327 -21.39 18.69 9.31
CA PHE A 327 -21.62 18.15 10.66
C PHE A 327 -21.75 19.23 11.73
N GLY A 328 -21.28 20.46 11.46
CA GLY A 328 -21.28 21.59 12.39
C GLY A 328 -19.95 21.77 13.12
N GLU A 329 -19.72 23.00 13.59
CA GLU A 329 -18.44 23.46 14.18
C GLU A 329 -17.94 22.60 15.34
N LYS A 330 -18.85 22.04 16.16
CA LYS A 330 -18.50 21.18 17.31
C LYS A 330 -17.79 19.86 16.95
N PHE A 331 -17.80 19.47 15.68
CA PHE A 331 -17.13 18.26 15.19
C PHE A 331 -15.78 18.54 14.51
N VAL A 332 -15.38 19.81 14.41
CA VAL A 332 -14.10 20.20 13.81
C VAL A 332 -12.96 19.89 14.80
N PRO A 333 -11.89 19.17 14.39
CA PRO A 333 -10.79 18.78 15.27
C PRO A 333 -9.93 19.92 15.81
#